data_AF-A0A2E6XP05-F1
#
_entry.id   AF-A0A2E6XP05-F1
#
_cell.length_a   1.000
_cell.length_b   1.000
_cell.length_c   1.000
_cell.angle_alpha   90.00
_cell.angle_beta   90.00
_cell.angle_gamma   90.00
#
_symmetry.space_group_name_H-M   'P 1'
#
loop_
_entity.id
_entity.type
_entity.pdbx_description
1 polymer ?
#
loop_
_entity_poly.entity_id
_entity_poly.type
_entity_poly.pdbx_seq_one_letter_code
_entity_poly.pdbx_strand_id
1 'polypeptide(L)' 'MQYRLKIVFVDSQELILETTEKHGFSDDLELFEVTTADEIFVVPLKQIKYIACDSKIFKN' A
#
# COMPACT_ATOMS: atom_id res chain seq x y z
N MET A 1 13.12 5.71 -1.45
CA MET A 1 12.48 6.40 -2.60
C MET A 1 10.99 6.27 -2.38
N GLN A 2 10.29 7.39 -2.19
CA GLN A 2 8.85 7.38 -1.94
C GLN A 2 8.10 7.15 -3.27
N TYR A 3 6.98 6.44 -3.19
CA TYR A 3 6.12 6.17 -4.34
C TYR A 3 4.66 6.21 -3.94
N ARG A 4 3.81 6.35 -4.96
CA ARG A 4 2.37 6.33 -4.78
C ARG A 4 1.86 4.90 -4.78
N LEU A 5 1.13 4.54 -3.74
CA LEU A 5 0.46 3.26 -3.60
C LEU A 5 -1.05 3.47 -3.52
N LYS A 6 -1.80 2.74 -4.33
CA LYS A 6 -3.26 2.71 -4.29
C LYS A 6 -3.71 1.31 -3.85
N ILE A 7 -4.48 1.25 -2.78
CA ILE A 7 -5.13 0.04 -2.30
C ILE A 7 -6.62 0.17 -2.61
N VAL A 8 -7.18 -0.81 -3.32
CA VAL A 8 -8.61 -0.87 -3.59
C VAL A 8 -9.21 -2.01 -2.80
N PHE A 9 -10.23 -1.71 -2.01
CA PHE A 9 -10.90 -2.65 -1.14
C PHE A 9 -12.02 -3.41 -1.87
N VAL A 10 -12.44 -4.54 -1.29
CA VAL A 10 -13.52 -5.37 -1.84
C VAL A 10 -14.87 -4.66 -1.91
N ASP A 11 -15.09 -3.67 -1.06
CA ASP A 11 -16.28 -2.80 -1.05
C ASP A 11 -16.15 -1.60 -2.03
N SER A 12 -15.10 -1.58 -2.85
CA SER A 12 -14.77 -0.52 -3.82
C SER A 12 -14.32 0.80 -3.22
N GLN A 13 -14.06 0.88 -1.90
CA GLN A 13 -13.33 2.00 -1.34
C GLN A 13 -11.88 2.00 -1.83
N GLU A 14 -11.25 3.18 -1.81
CA GLU A 14 -9.87 3.36 -2.25
C GLU A 14 -9.08 4.10 -1.17
N LEU A 15 -7.90 3.56 -0.83
CA LEU A 15 -6.90 4.25 -0.03
C LEU A 15 -5.72 4.61 -0.94
N ILE A 16 -5.42 5.91 -1.02
CA ILE A 16 -4.33 6.45 -1.83
C ILE A 16 -3.26 6.98 -0.87
N LEU A 17 -2.06 6.43 -0.96
CA LEU A 17 -0.90 6.82 -0.17
C LEU A 17 0.14 7.42 -1.12
N GLU A 18 0.50 8.69 -0.92
CA GLU A 18 1.41 9.40 -1.82
C GLU A 18 2.89 9.27 -1.40
N THR A 19 3.14 9.00 -0.13
CA THR A 19 4.47 9.03 0.51
C THR A 19 4.89 7.63 0.99
N THR A 20 4.46 6.56 0.31
CA THR A 20 4.84 5.20 0.70
C THR A 20 6.34 4.99 0.53
N GLU A 21 6.99 4.51 1.59
CA GLU A 21 8.42 4.17 1.60
C GLU A 21 8.64 2.67 1.37
N LYS A 22 7.77 1.85 1.96
CA LYS A 22 7.83 0.38 1.89
C LYS A 22 6.41 -0.18 1.95
N HIS A 23 6.16 -1.27 1.21
CA HIS A 23 5.03 -2.14 1.44
C HIS A 23 5.46 -3.60 1.40
N GLY A 24 4.70 -4.48 2.04
CA GLY A 24 4.97 -5.90 2.08
C GLY A 24 3.77 -6.71 2.56
N PHE A 25 3.86 -8.02 2.40
CA PHE A 25 2.91 -8.95 3.00
C PHE A 25 3.56 -9.55 4.25
N SER A 26 2.75 -9.81 5.27
CA SER A 26 3.19 -10.58 6.43
C SER A 26 3.57 -12.01 6.03
N ASP A 27 4.41 -12.68 6.83
CA ASP A 27 4.91 -14.02 6.53
C ASP A 27 3.79 -15.07 6.44
N ASP A 28 2.69 -14.86 7.17
CA ASP A 28 1.48 -15.71 7.13
C ASP A 28 0.51 -15.36 5.98
N LEU A 29 0.82 -14.33 5.20
CA LEU A 29 -0.01 -13.80 4.11
C LEU A 29 -1.44 -13.43 4.56
N GLU A 30 -1.60 -12.95 5.79
CA GLU A 30 -2.89 -12.43 6.29
C GLU A 30 -2.97 -10.90 6.24
N LEU A 31 -1.83 -10.20 6.28
CA LEU A 31 -1.75 -8.75 6.39
C LEU A 31 -0.94 -8.13 5.24
N PHE A 32 -1.33 -6.93 4.86
CA PHE A 32 -0.59 -6.03 4.01
C PHE A 32 -0.13 -4.83 4.83
N GLU A 33 1.18 -4.65 4.90
CA GLU A 33 1.82 -3.62 5.71
C GLU A 33 2.35 -2.53 4.77
N VAL A 34 2.07 -1.27 5.10
CA VAL A 34 2.58 -0.12 4.37
C VAL A 34 3.18 0.87 5.35
N THR A 35 4.45 1.21 5.13
CA THR A 35 5.16 2.25 5.88
C THR A 35 5.23 3.51 5.03
N THR A 36 4.76 4.62 5.59
CA THR A 36 4.94 5.98 5.06
C THR A 36 5.88 6.75 5.98
N ALA A 37 6.21 8.00 5.62
CA ALA A 37 7.04 8.86 6.45
C ALA A 37 6.41 9.20 7.82
N ASP A 38 5.08 9.25 7.88
CA ASP A 38 4.35 9.72 9.06
C ASP A 38 3.75 8.56 9.88
N GLU A 39 3.35 7.47 9.20
CA GLU A 39 2.57 6.41 9.82
C GLU A 39 2.74 5.03 9.15
N ILE A 40 2.28 3.99 9.87
CA ILE A 40 2.25 2.60 9.42
C ILE A 40 0.79 2.16 9.29
N PHE A 41 0.43 1.67 8.11
CA PHE A 41 -0.86 1.05 7.83
C PHE A 41 -0.73 -0.47 7.85
N VAL A 42 -1.70 -1.13 8.47
CA VAL A 42 -1.84 -2.59 8.46
C VAL A 42 -3.24 -2.91 7.98
N VAL A 43 -3.34 -3.60 6.85
CA VAL A 43 -4.61 -3.91 6.19
C VAL A 43 -4.77 -5.42 6.04
N PRO A 44 -5.89 -6.02 6.48
CA PRO A 44 -6.15 -7.44 6.22
C PRO A 44 -6.24 -7.72 4.72
N LEU A 45 -5.47 -8.69 4.23
CA LEU A 45 -5.44 -9.09 2.82
C LEU A 45 -6.84 -9.47 2.28
N LYS A 46 -7.66 -10.09 3.13
CA LYS A 46 -9.05 -10.48 2.81
C LYS A 46 -9.95 -9.30 2.43
N GLN A 47 -9.58 -8.07 2.81
CA GLN A 47 -10.33 -6.85 2.51
C GLN A 47 -9.83 -6.16 1.23
N ILE A 48 -8.68 -6.57 0.69
CA ILE A 48 -8.05 -5.96 -0.47
C ILE A 48 -8.54 -6.66 -1.73
N LYS A 49 -9.04 -5.88 -2.69
CA LYS A 49 -9.40 -6.34 -4.02
C LYS A 49 -8.18 -6.37 -4.94
N TYR A 50 -7.43 -5.26 -5.00
CA TYR A 50 -6.16 -5.19 -5.69
C TYR A 50 -5.31 -4.02 -5.18
N ILE A 51 -4.01 -4.08 -5.47
CA ILE A 51 -3.03 -3.03 -5.15
C ILE A 51 -2.45 -2.54 -6.48
N ALA A 52 -2.36 -1.23 -6.64
CA ALA A 52 -1.69 -0.60 -7.77
C ALA A 52 -0.57 0.30 -7.25
N CYS A 53 0.65 0.03 -7.69
CA CYS A 53 1.83 0.84 -7.37
C CYS A 53 2.20 1.65 -8.60
N ASP A 54 2.10 2.97 -8.53
CA ASP A 54 2.67 3.83 -9.57
C ASP A 54 4.14 4.06 -9.22
N SER A 55 4.96 3.11 -9.66
CA SER A 55 6.41 3.14 -9.47
C SER A 55 7.09 4.15 -10.40
N LYS A 56 6.37 5.14 -10.97
CA LYS A 56 6.98 6.27 -11.68
C LYS A 56 8.05 6.88 -10.80
N ILE A 57 9.27 6.47 -11.15
CA ILE A 57 10.52 6.89 -10.58
C ILE A 57 10.48 8.41 -10.63
N PHE A 58 10.33 9.05 -9.48
CA PHE A 58 10.70 10.45 -9.35
C PHE A 58 12.18 10.51 -9.72
N LYS A 59 12.46 10.84 -10.98
CA LYS A 59 13.79 11.17 -11.47
C LYS A 59 14.30 12.31 -10.59
N ASN A 60 15.23 12.01 -9.72
CA ASN A 60 16.29 12.95 -9.39
C ASN A 60 17.55 12.46 -10.08
#